data_AF-A0A7X0JK66-F1
#
_entry.id   AF-A0A7X0JK66-F1
#
_cell.length_a   1.000
_cell.length_b   1.000
_cell.length_c   1.000
_cell.angle_alpha   90.00
_cell.angle_beta   90.00
_cell.angle_gamma   90.00
#
_symmetry.space_group_name_H-M   'P 1'
#
loop_
_entity.id
_entity.type
_entity.pdbx_description
1 polymer ?
#
loop_
_entity_poly.entity_id
_entity_poly.type
_entity_poly.pdbx_seq_one_letter_code
_entity_poly.pdbx_strand_id
1 'polypeptide(L)' 'MFTSVRKFARVLRGPSVQEREMAYLNEACDRFDLEHRVRQIDRGMFRKSI' A
#
# COMPACT_ATOMS: atom_id res chain seq x y z
N MET A 1 7.42 -34.41 2.57
CA MET A 1 7.68 -33.29 3.50
C MET A 1 7.75 -31.98 2.71
N PHE A 2 6.61 -31.34 2.41
CA PHE A 2 6.54 -30.13 1.55
C PHE A 2 5.85 -28.94 2.25
N THR A 3 5.71 -29.01 3.57
CA THR A 3 4.98 -28.03 4.38
C THR A 3 5.82 -26.78 4.71
N SER A 4 7.14 -26.85 4.63
CA SER A 4 8.03 -25.72 4.98
C SER A 4 8.04 -24.60 3.93
N VAL A 5 7.86 -24.91 2.65
CA VAL A 5 7.94 -23.91 1.56
C VAL A 5 6.81 -22.87 1.62
N ARG A 6 5.63 -23.26 2.13
CA ARG A 6 4.47 -22.35 2.30
C ARG A 6 4.70 -21.27 3.37
N LYS A 7 5.56 -21.50 4.36
CA LYS A 7 5.86 -20.49 5.41
C LYS A 7 6.71 -19.34 4.86
N PHE A 8 7.64 -19.62 3.95
CA PHE A 8 8.52 -18.60 3.36
C PHE A 8 7.80 -17.70 2.36
N ALA A 9 6.81 -18.21 1.63
CA ALA A 9 6.00 -17.40 0.71
C ALA A 9 5.14 -16.33 1.41
N ARG A 10 4.86 -16.47 2.72
CA ARG A 10 4.08 -15.47 3.48
C ARG A 10 4.93 -14.27 3.91
N VAL A 11 6.23 -14.46 4.06
CA VAL A 11 7.17 -13.39 4.44
C VAL A 11 7.54 -12.52 3.23
N LEU A 12 7.48 -13.08 2.03
CA LEU A 12 7.65 -12.36 0.75
C LEU A 12 6.37 -11.64 0.28
N ARG A 13 5.44 -11.31 1.18
CA ARG A 13 4.31 -10.45 0.80
C ARG A 13 4.88 -9.05 0.57
N GLY A 14 4.87 -8.62 -0.69
CA GLY A 14 5.21 -7.24 -1.05
C GLY A 14 4.36 -6.23 -0.27
N PRO A 15 4.75 -4.95 -0.28
CA PRO A 15 4.12 -3.92 0.55
C PRO A 15 2.60 -3.95 0.38
N SER A 16 1.91 -4.04 1.51
CA SER A 16 0.46 -4.03 1.63
C SER A 16 -0.12 -2.74 1.07
N VAL A 17 -1.42 -2.75 0.77
CA VAL A 17 -2.14 -1.56 0.29
C VAL A 17 -2.00 -0.40 1.29
N GLN A 18 -2.10 -0.67 2.60
CA GLN A 18 -1.95 0.36 3.62
C GLN A 18 -0.54 0.97 3.64
N GLU A 19 0.51 0.15 3.49
CA GLU A 19 1.89 0.65 3.46
C GLU A 19 2.13 1.56 2.24
N ARG A 20 1.52 1.24 1.09
CA ARG A 20 1.57 2.09 -0.10
C ARG A 20 0.81 3.39 0.09
N GLU A 21 -0.36 3.35 0.71
CA GLU A 21 -1.15 4.54 1.05
C GLU A 21 -0.38 5.46 1.99
N MET A 22 0.24 4.91 3.05
CA MET A 22 1.05 5.69 3.98
C MET A 22 2.29 6.29 3.32
N ALA A 23 3.01 5.52 2.49
CA ALA A 23 4.15 6.04 1.73
C ALA A 23 3.72 7.19 0.81
N TYR A 24 2.59 7.04 0.13
CA TYR A 24 2.03 8.07 -0.74
C TYR A 24 1.63 9.34 0.02
N LEU A 25 1.07 9.22 1.22
CA LEU A 25 0.74 10.39 2.05
C LEU A 25 2.00 11.06 2.62
N ASN A 26 3.02 10.29 2.98
CA ASN A 26 4.29 10.82 3.52
C ASN A 26 5.09 11.63 2.50
N GLU A 27 4.86 11.42 1.20
CA GLU A 27 5.46 12.21 0.12
C GLU A 27 4.79 13.59 -0.07
N ALA A 28 3.72 13.91 0.67
CA ALA A 28 3.05 15.20 0.55
C ALA A 28 3.97 16.37 0.95
N CYS A 29 4.08 17.37 0.08
CA CYS A 29 4.93 18.55 0.33
C CYS A 29 4.21 19.63 1.13
N ASP A 30 2.90 19.78 0.92
CA ASP A 30 2.07 20.77 1.59
C ASP A 30 0.70 20.19 1.95
N ARG A 31 -0.12 20.99 2.64
CA ARG A 31 -1.45 20.59 3.10
C ARG A 31 -2.43 20.35 1.95
N PHE A 32 -2.34 21.12 0.86
CA PHE A 32 -3.23 20.95 -0.29
C PHE A 32 -2.90 19.67 -1.06
N ASP A 33 -1.61 19.36 -1.21
CA ASP A 33 -1.14 18.10 -1.78
C ASP A 33 -1.57 16.92 -0.91
N LEU A 34 -1.43 17.02 0.42
CA LEU A 34 -1.90 15.99 1.34
C LEU A 34 -3.42 15.72 1.17
N GLU A 35 -4.25 16.77 1.15
CA GLU A 35 -5.69 16.64 0.94
C GLU A 35 -6.02 16.04 -0.43
N HIS A 36 -5.30 16.45 -1.47
CA HIS A 36 -5.46 15.90 -2.81
C HIS A 36 -5.09 14.41 -2.87
N ARG A 37 -3.99 14.00 -2.24
CA ARG A 37 -3.55 12.61 -2.14
C ARG A 37 -4.54 11.75 -1.34
N VAL A 38 -5.09 12.27 -0.23
CA VAL A 38 -6.17 11.61 0.52
C VAL A 38 -7.38 11.34 -0.38
N ARG A 39 -7.84 12.34 -1.16
CA ARG A 39 -8.96 12.14 -2.09
C ARG A 39 -8.68 11.08 -3.15
N GLN A 40 -7.43 10.96 -3.60
CA GLN A 40 -7.05 9.92 -4.57
C GLN A 40 -7.13 8.52 -3.94
N ILE A 41 -6.67 8.37 -2.69
CA ILE A 41 -6.83 7.12 -1.91
C ILE A 41 -8.32 6.77 -1.76
N ASP A 42 -9.15 7.73 -1.36
CA ASP A 42 -10.60 7.54 -1.19
C ASP A 42 -11.31 7.10 -2.49
N ARG A 43 -10.83 7.59 -3.64
CA ARG A 43 -11.29 7.17 -4.98
C ARG A 43 -10.85 5.76 -5.36
N GLY A 44 -10.12 5.06 -4.48
CA GLY A 44 -9.69 3.68 -4.67
C GLY A 44 -8.46 3.54 -5.55
N MET A 45 -7.57 4.54 -5.60
CA MET A 45 -6.31 4.52 -6.34
C MET A 45 -5.52 3.21 -6.12
N PHE A 46 -5.46 2.71 -4.88
CA PHE A 46 -4.73 1.49 -4.53
C PHE A 46 -5.59 0.21 -4.47
N ARG A 47 -6.90 0.32 -4.73
CA ARG A 47 -7.84 -0.82 -4.68
C ARG A 47 -7.95 -1.58 -6.00
N LYS A 48 -7.41 -1.04 -7.09
CA LYS A 48 -7.47 -1.64 -8.44
C LYS A 48 -6.30 -2.58 -8.78
N SER A 49 -5.35 -2.79 -7.87
CA SER A 49 -4.12 -3.55 -8.15
C SER A 49 -4.16 -5.01 -7.68
N ILE A 50 -5.34 -5.59 -7.44
CA ILE A 50 -5.53 -7.00 -7.08
C ILE A 50 -6.33 -7.69 -8.17
#